data_AF-A0A498H6S3-F1
#
_entry.id   AF-A0A498H6S3-F1
#
_cell.length_a   1.000
_cell.length_b   1.000
_cell.length_c   1.000
_cell.angle_alpha   90.00
_cell.angle_beta   90.00
_cell.angle_gamma   90.00
#
_symmetry.space_group_name_H-M   'P 1'
#
loop_
_entity.id
_entity.type
_entity.pdbx_description
1 polymer ?
#
loop_
_entity_poly.entity_id
_entity_poly.type
_entity_poly.pdbx_seq_one_letter_code
_entity_poly.pdbx_strand_id
1 'polypeptide(L)'
;MGGCLEAMKPDILLSRCSFMEAREYVKKHIREHYEVEPGYKIFDVHLIGVPPLLVGIDGDDVIFPYTKPCHGTFVVKVPGGDEIARLRARRR
;
A
#
# COMPACT_ATOMS: atom_id res chain seq x y z
N MET A 1 -15.24 15.76 0.15
CA MET A 1 -15.72 15.29 1.46
C MET A 1 -14.85 14.09 1.84
N GLY A 2 -13.99 14.25 2.85
CA GLY A 2 -13.30 13.21 3.62
C GLY A 2 -12.47 12.14 2.89
N GLY A 3 -11.29 12.50 2.36
CA GLY A 3 -10.22 11.52 2.09
C GLY A 3 -9.60 11.05 3.42
N CYS A 4 -10.32 10.21 4.17
CA CYS A 4 -9.90 9.83 5.51
C CYS A 4 -9.45 8.37 5.53
N LEU A 5 -8.16 8.14 5.28
CA LEU A 5 -7.50 6.86 5.60
C LEU A 5 -7.71 6.51 7.09
N GLU A 6 -7.84 7.52 7.96
CA GLU A 6 -8.11 7.36 9.40
C GLU A 6 -9.52 6.82 9.70
N ALA A 7 -10.50 7.03 8.82
CA ALA A 7 -11.86 6.50 9.00
C ALA A 7 -11.94 5.00 8.66
N MET A 8 -11.00 4.49 7.86
CA MET A 8 -11.01 3.11 7.36
C MET A 8 -10.32 2.10 8.28
N LYS A 9 -9.81 2.52 9.45
CA LYS A 9 -9.07 1.66 10.40
C LYS A 9 -8.00 0.80 9.69
N PRO A 10 -6.94 1.41 9.14
CA PRO A 10 -5.86 0.67 8.51
C PRO A 10 -5.24 -0.30 9.51
N ASP A 11 -5.20 -1.57 9.15
CA ASP A 11 -4.55 -2.61 9.94
C ASP A 11 -3.04 -2.55 9.65
N ILE A 12 -2.23 -2.42 10.70
CA ILE A 12 -0.79 -2.28 10.56
C ILE A 12 -0.18 -3.69 10.60
N LEU A 13 0.18 -4.22 9.44
CA LEU A 13 0.80 -5.54 9.32
C LEU A 13 2.28 -5.51 9.76
N LEU A 14 2.97 -4.41 9.44
CA LEU A 14 4.37 -4.24 9.79
C LEU A 14 4.65 -2.77 10.14
N SER A 15 5.42 -2.55 11.19
CA SER A 15 5.77 -1.21 11.68
C SER A 15 7.28 -1.07 11.83
N ARG A 16 7.81 0.13 11.58
CA ARG A 16 9.26 0.45 11.69
C ARG A 16 10.14 -0.48 10.84
N CYS A 17 9.68 -0.77 9.63
CA CYS A 17 10.40 -1.58 8.65
C CYS A 17 11.18 -0.70 7.67
N SER A 18 12.17 -1.29 7.01
CA SER A 18 12.82 -0.69 5.85
C SER A 18 11.96 -0.84 4.60
N PHE A 19 12.17 -0.01 3.58
CA PHE A 19 11.49 -0.16 2.27
C PHE A 19 11.69 -1.55 1.66
N MET A 20 12.88 -2.13 1.85
CA MET A 20 13.20 -3.50 1.41
C MET A 20 12.34 -4.55 2.11
N GLU A 21 12.25 -4.48 3.44
CA GLU A 21 11.43 -5.38 4.27
C GLU A 21 9.95 -5.31 3.87
N ALA A 22 9.43 -4.10 3.70
CA ALA A 22 8.04 -3.89 3.28
C ALA A 22 7.76 -4.50 1.90
N ARG A 23 8.69 -4.31 0.95
CA ARG A 23 8.61 -4.90 -0.39
C ARG A 23 8.68 -6.43 -0.33
N GLU A 24 9.62 -6.98 0.42
CA GLU A 24 9.77 -8.43 0.57
C GLU A 24 8.54 -9.05 1.22
N TYR A 25 7.96 -8.38 2.21
CA TYR A 25 6.72 -8.82 2.84
C TYR A 25 5.60 -8.94 1.81
N VAL A 26 5.34 -7.87 1.04
CA VAL A 26 4.30 -7.90 -0.01
C VAL A 26 4.61 -9.01 -1.03
N LYS A 27 5.86 -9.15 -1.47
CA LYS A 27 6.24 -10.14 -2.48
C LYS A 27 6.12 -11.60 -1.99
N LYS A 28 6.41 -11.87 -0.71
CA LYS A 28 6.39 -13.23 -0.13
C LYS A 28 5.00 -13.63 0.36
N HIS A 29 4.27 -12.70 0.97
CA HIS A 29 2.97 -12.97 1.56
C HIS A 29 1.81 -12.76 0.59
N ILE A 30 1.94 -11.81 -0.35
CA ILE A 30 0.85 -11.40 -1.23
C ILE A 30 1.09 -11.88 -2.65
N ARG A 31 0.24 -12.83 -3.07
CA ARG A 31 0.31 -13.43 -4.41
C ARG A 31 0.00 -12.42 -5.50
N GLU A 32 -1.00 -11.57 -5.28
CA GLU A 32 -1.44 -10.56 -6.23
C GLU A 32 -0.83 -9.21 -5.84
N HIS A 33 0.25 -8.81 -6.50
CA HIS A 33 0.92 -7.53 -6.25
C HIS A 33 1.19 -6.77 -7.54
N TYR A 34 1.10 -5.46 -7.45
CA TYR A 34 1.26 -4.51 -8.56
C TYR A 34 2.39 -3.55 -8.24
N GLU A 35 3.27 -3.36 -9.22
CA GLU A 35 4.30 -2.33 -9.14
C GLU A 35 3.68 -0.98 -9.52
N VAL A 36 3.94 0.03 -8.69
CA VAL A 36 3.46 1.39 -8.89
C VAL A 36 4.62 2.36 -8.90
N GLU A 37 4.42 3.44 -9.65
CA GLU A 37 5.41 4.50 -9.80
C GLU A 37 5.59 5.27 -8.48
N PRO A 38 6.81 5.79 -8.20
CA PRO A 38 7.02 6.66 -7.05
C PRO A 38 6.14 7.90 -7.12
N GLY A 39 5.49 8.26 -6.01
CA GLY A 39 4.50 9.35 -5.98
C GLY A 39 3.09 8.93 -6.40
N TYR A 40 2.83 7.64 -6.65
CA TYR A 40 1.48 7.14 -6.90
C TYR A 40 0.56 7.49 -5.72
N LYS A 41 -0.60 8.07 -6.04
CA LYS A 41 -1.63 8.40 -5.05
C LYS A 41 -2.60 7.24 -4.93
N ILE A 42 -2.72 6.68 -3.72
CA ILE A 42 -3.66 5.60 -3.40
C ILE A 42 -4.56 6.00 -2.22
N PHE A 43 -5.88 5.82 -2.36
CA PHE A 43 -6.94 6.26 -1.42
C PHE A 43 -6.97 7.78 -1.14
N ASP A 44 -5.93 8.32 -0.50
CA ASP A 44 -5.63 9.75 -0.46
C ASP A 44 -4.15 10.03 -0.12
N VAL A 45 -3.32 8.99 0.00
CA VAL A 45 -1.93 9.08 0.42
C VAL A 45 -1.00 8.92 -0.78
N HIS A 46 0.10 9.66 -0.76
CA HIS A 46 1.17 9.51 -1.74
C HIS A 46 2.11 8.41 -1.25
N LEU A 47 2.35 7.42 -2.10
CA LEU A 47 3.36 6.40 -1.84
C LEU A 47 4.74 7.03 -2.03
N ILE A 48 5.38 7.30 -0.90
CA ILE A 48 6.72 7.86 -0.83
C ILE A 48 7.67 6.72 -0.47
N GLY A 49 8.74 6.55 -1.24
CA GLY A 49 9.74 5.54 -0.97
C GLY A 49 10.66 5.28 -2.16
N VAL A 50 11.51 4.27 -2.01
CA VAL A 50 12.45 3.85 -3.06
C VAL A 50 11.74 2.91 -4.02
N PRO A 51 11.66 3.22 -5.33
CA PRO A 51 11.09 2.31 -6.31
C PRO A 51 11.92 1.02 -6.42
N PRO A 52 11.30 -0.13 -6.75
CA PRO A 52 9.88 -0.29 -7.08
C PRO A 52 8.98 -0.39 -5.85
N LEU A 53 7.87 0.35 -5.86
CA LEU A 53 6.84 0.29 -4.81
C LEU A 53 5.83 -0.80 -5.17
N LEU A 54 5.60 -1.74 -4.26
CA LEU A 54 4.66 -2.83 -4.47
C LEU A 54 3.39 -2.60 -3.67
N VAL A 55 2.26 -2.71 -4.35
CA VAL A 55 0.92 -2.70 -3.76
C VAL A 55 0.33 -4.10 -3.92
N GLY A 56 0.13 -4.78 -2.80
CA GLY A 56 -0.51 -6.08 -2.72
C GLY A 56 -2.04 -5.96 -2.67
N ILE A 57 -2.74 -6.97 -3.18
CA ILE A 57 -4.17 -7.18 -3.03
C ILE A 57 -4.36 -8.55 -2.36
N ASP A 58 -5.03 -8.54 -1.22
CA ASP A 58 -5.36 -9.74 -0.45
C ASP A 58 -6.89 -9.83 -0.31
N GLY A 59 -7.52 -10.58 -1.21
CA GLY A 59 -8.99 -10.63 -1.32
C GLY A 59 -9.57 -9.27 -1.68
N ASP A 60 -10.28 -8.67 -0.71
CA ASP A 60 -10.91 -7.33 -0.82
C ASP A 60 -10.10 -6.24 -0.10
N ASP A 61 -8.93 -6.57 0.43
CA ASP A 61 -8.01 -5.65 1.08
C ASP A 61 -6.84 -5.28 0.15
N VAL A 62 -6.35 -4.05 0.29
CA VAL A 62 -5.15 -3.54 -0.38
C VAL A 62 -4.08 -3.30 0.66
N ILE A 63 -2.88 -3.80 0.36
CA ILE A 63 -1.72 -3.79 1.24
C ILE A 63 -0.63 -2.97 0.57
N PHE A 64 -0.13 -1.94 1.24
CA PHE A 64 0.91 -1.09 0.66
C PHE A 64 1.86 -0.53 1.73
N PRO A 65 3.12 -0.24 1.33
CA PRO A 65 4.04 0.49 2.19
C PRO A 65 3.61 1.96 2.31
N TYR A 66 3.38 2.40 3.54
CA TYR A 66 3.08 3.79 3.88
C TYR A 66 4.16 4.36 4.78
N THR A 67 4.84 5.41 4.30
CA THR A 67 5.89 6.11 5.06
C THR A 67 5.35 7.38 5.69
N LYS A 68 5.31 7.43 7.02
CA LYS A 68 5.04 8.66 7.77
C LYS A 68 6.37 9.39 8.02
N PRO A 69 6.48 10.70 7.69
CA PRO A 69 7.72 11.46 7.89
C PRO A 69 8.16 11.53 9.37
N CYS A 70 7.21 11.39 10.31
CA CYS A 70 7.48 11.44 11.74
C CYS A 70 7.75 10.09 12.40
N HIS A 71 7.37 8.96 11.78
CA HIS A 71 7.35 7.64 12.44
C HIS A 71 8.03 6.51 11.65
N GLY A 72 8.42 6.74 10.39
CA GLY A 72 9.08 5.75 9.54
C GLY A 72 8.13 5.05 8.57
N THR A 73 8.56 3.91 8.03
CA THR A 73 7.80 3.12 7.05
C THR A 73 7.00 2.01 7.73
N PHE A 74 5.77 1.82 7.25
CA PHE A 74 4.79 0.87 7.74
C PHE A 74 4.22 0.09 6.55
N VAL A 75 3.80 -1.14 6.77
CA VAL A 75 2.95 -1.88 5.84
C VAL A 75 1.54 -1.83 6.41
N VAL A 76 0.64 -1.19 5.67
CA VAL A 76 -0.77 -1.04 6.07
C VAL A 76 -1.65 -1.88 5.16
N LYS A 77 -2.71 -2.43 5.74
CA LYS A 77 -3.80 -3.12 5.06
C LYS A 77 -5.07 -2.31 5.24
N VAL A 78 -5.73 -1.99 4.14
CA VAL A 78 -6.98 -1.24 4.14
C VAL A 78 -7.99 -1.91 3.22
N PRO A 79 -9.30 -1.77 3.49
CA PRO A 79 -10.32 -2.23 2.57
C PRO A 79 -10.16 -1.54 1.21
N GLY A 80 -10.02 -2.37 0.17
CA GLY A 80 -9.67 -1.95 -1.17
C GLY A 80 -10.77 -1.24 -1.93
N GLY A 81 -11.99 -1.78 -1.86
CA GLY A 81 -13.15 -1.27 -2.59
C GLY A 81 -12.85 -1.01 -4.07
N ASP A 82 -13.23 0.16 -4.56
CA ASP A 82 -12.97 0.62 -5.94
C ASP A 82 -11.48 0.70 -6.31
N GLU A 83 -10.59 0.84 -5.34
CA GLU A 83 -9.15 0.99 -5.59
C GLU A 83 -8.54 -0.32 -6.11
N ILE A 84 -9.08 -1.48 -5.71
CA ILE A 84 -8.72 -2.80 -6.28
C ILE A 84 -9.03 -2.84 -7.77
N ALA A 85 -10.22 -2.38 -8.17
CA ALA A 85 -10.61 -2.36 -9.57
C ALA A 85 -9.68 -1.46 -10.40
N ARG A 86 -9.28 -0.31 -9.84
CA ARG A 86 -8.30 0.60 -10.47
C ARG A 86 -6.91 -0.01 -10.60
N LEU A 87 -6.40 -0.67 -9.56
CA LEU A 87 -5.11 -1.37 -9.59
C LEU A 87 -5.13 -2.50 -10.63
N ARG A 88 -6.20 -3.30 -10.67
CA ARG A 88 -6.38 -4.37 -11.67
C ARG A 88 -6.49 -3.84 -13.09
N ALA A 89 -7.17 -2.69 -13.29
CA ALA A 89 -7.31 -2.05 -14.60
C ALA A 89 -6.00 -1.48 -15.16
N ARG A 90 -5.02 -1.17 -14.29
CA ARG A 90 -3.68 -0.72 -14.71
C ARG A 90 -2.83 -1.82 -15.33
N ARG A 91 -3.26 -3.09 -15.30
CA ARG A 91 -2.56 -4.21 -15.93
C ARG A 91 -2.69 -4.09 -17.47
N ARG A 92 -1.83 -3.30 -18.10
CA ARG A 92 -1.65 -3.22 -19.57
C ARG A 92 -0.21 -3.48 -19.94
#